data_AF-A0A4Y9J2Q2-F1
#
_entry.id   AF-A0A4Y9J2Q2-F1
#
_cell.length_a   1.000
_cell.length_b   1.000
_cell.length_c   1.000
_cell.angle_alpha   90.00
_cell.angle_beta   90.00
_cell.angle_gamma   90.00
#
_symmetry.space_group_name_H-M   'P 1'
#
loop_
_entity.id
_entity.type
_entity.pdbx_description
1 polymer ?
#
loop_
_entity_poly.entity_id
_entity_poly.type
_entity_poly.pdbx_seq_one_letter_code
_entity_poly.pdbx_strand_id
1 'polypeptide(L)'
;MKVPNIPTTKGKQPVTIVPNNALVEGFLNSDAPAEDIDVVRLLQYAEPDAEKNGAILRRCLEGKARLLPVYPGNDEKEPTGAKFVGSIMDGGLYVIPVG
;
A
#
# COMPACT_ATOMS: atom_id res chain seq x y z
N MET A 1 -0.85 -2.30 8.48
CA MET A 1 -1.54 -1.07 8.08
C MET A 1 -2.91 -1.04 8.76
N LYS A 2 -3.25 0.06 9.41
CA LYS A 2 -4.61 0.27 9.92
C LYS A 2 -5.49 0.86 8.81
N VAL A 3 -6.81 0.72 8.91
CA VAL A 3 -7.75 1.38 7.99
C VAL A 3 -7.96 2.83 8.45
N PRO A 4 -7.48 3.85 7.72
CA PRO A 4 -7.71 5.25 8.07
C PRO A 4 -9.10 5.71 7.64
N ASN A 5 -9.50 6.87 8.13
CA ASN A 5 -10.73 7.54 7.73
C ASN A 5 -10.43 8.69 6.75
N ILE A 6 -11.40 8.95 5.87
CA ILE A 6 -11.43 10.10 4.97
C ILE A 6 -12.67 10.96 5.25
N PRO A 7 -12.60 12.29 5.04
CA PRO A 7 -13.76 13.15 5.09
C PRO A 7 -14.67 12.91 3.87
N THR A 8 -15.97 12.74 4.09
CA THR A 8 -16.99 12.61 3.05
C THR A 8 -18.19 13.50 3.36
N THR A 9 -19.15 13.59 2.43
CA THR A 9 -20.43 14.29 2.66
C THR A 9 -21.27 13.66 3.76
N LYS A 10 -20.96 12.42 4.16
CA LYS A 10 -21.62 11.69 5.25
C LYS A 10 -20.79 11.69 6.55
N GLY A 11 -19.78 12.56 6.64
CA GLY A 11 -18.85 12.61 7.76
C GLY A 11 -17.59 11.78 7.51
N LYS A 12 -16.89 11.37 8.59
CA LYS A 12 -15.70 10.52 8.48
C LYS A 12 -16.11 9.09 8.16
N GLN A 13 -15.56 8.51 7.11
CA GLN A 13 -15.79 7.12 6.72
C GLN A 13 -14.47 6.39 6.46
N PRO A 14 -14.42 5.06 6.63
CA PRO A 14 -13.20 4.31 6.35
C PRO A 14 -12.84 4.43 4.87
N VAL A 15 -11.55 4.59 4.56
CA VAL A 15 -11.09 4.75 3.18
C VAL A 15 -11.51 3.59 2.27
N THR A 16 -11.73 2.40 2.81
CA THR A 16 -12.14 1.21 2.05
C THR A 16 -13.49 1.32 1.33
N ILE A 17 -14.29 2.36 1.59
CA ILE A 17 -15.52 2.63 0.82
C ILE A 17 -15.23 3.06 -0.62
N VAL A 18 -14.03 3.58 -0.91
CA VAL A 18 -13.69 4.04 -2.27
C VAL A 18 -13.31 2.85 -3.16
N PRO A 19 -13.58 2.91 -4.48
CA PRO A 19 -13.15 1.88 -5.42
C PRO A 19 -11.62 1.82 -5.53
N ASN A 20 -11.09 0.71 -6.07
CA ASN A 20 -9.66 0.46 -6.15
C ASN A 20 -8.90 1.56 -6.91
N ASN A 21 -9.39 1.98 -8.08
CA ASN A 21 -8.80 3.08 -8.85
C ASN A 21 -8.66 4.41 -8.11
N ALA A 22 -9.36 4.62 -6.99
CA ALA A 22 -9.26 5.81 -6.15
C ALA A 22 -8.69 5.52 -4.75
N LEU A 23 -8.38 4.27 -4.43
CA LEU A 23 -8.05 3.85 -3.06
C LEU A 23 -6.70 4.37 -2.60
N VAL A 24 -5.69 4.36 -3.47
CA VAL A 24 -4.37 4.92 -3.15
C VAL A 24 -4.47 6.41 -2.89
N GLU A 25 -5.11 7.18 -3.78
CA GLU A 25 -5.31 8.62 -3.58
C GLU A 25 -6.11 8.92 -2.31
N GLY A 26 -7.19 8.19 -2.07
CA GLY A 26 -7.98 8.31 -0.84
C GLY A 26 -7.15 8.03 0.41
N PHE A 27 -6.28 7.02 0.37
CA PHE A 27 -5.39 6.69 1.48
C PHE A 27 -4.35 7.78 1.70
N LEU A 28 -3.73 8.30 0.64
CA LEU A 28 -2.71 9.34 0.71
C LEU A 28 -3.23 10.68 1.26
N ASN A 29 -4.55 10.91 1.16
CA ASN A 29 -5.23 12.10 1.70
C ASN A 29 -6.02 11.81 3.00
N SER A 30 -5.79 10.66 3.63
CA SER A 30 -6.47 10.24 4.85
C SER A 30 -5.74 10.68 6.12
N ASP A 31 -6.26 10.26 7.29
CA ASP A 31 -5.59 10.43 8.59
C ASP A 31 -4.57 9.31 8.92
N ALA A 32 -4.07 8.58 7.91
CA ALA A 32 -3.07 7.54 8.10
C ALA A 32 -1.73 8.08 8.64
N PRO A 33 -0.99 7.27 9.44
CA PRO A 33 0.35 7.61 9.87
C PRO A 33 1.33 7.82 8.70
N ALA A 34 2.31 8.71 8.88
CA ALA A 34 3.30 9.03 7.84
C ALA A 34 4.06 7.80 7.32
N GLU A 35 4.38 6.84 8.19
CA GLU A 35 5.03 5.57 7.81
C GLU A 35 4.20 4.74 6.83
N ASP A 36 2.88 4.65 7.04
CA ASP A 36 1.98 3.93 6.15
C ASP A 36 1.81 4.70 4.82
N ILE A 37 1.76 6.04 4.87
CA ILE A 37 1.70 6.92 3.70
C ILE A 37 2.92 6.73 2.79
N ASP A 38 4.12 6.70 3.36
CA ASP A 38 5.35 6.55 2.57
C ASP A 38 5.42 5.20 1.88
N VAL A 39 5.01 4.11 2.54
CA VAL A 39 4.92 2.79 1.90
C VAL A 39 3.88 2.77 0.77
N VAL A 40 2.75 3.45 0.93
CA VAL A 40 1.73 3.54 -0.13
C VAL A 40 2.19 4.41 -1.32
N ARG A 41 3.02 5.44 -1.09
CA ARG A 41 3.67 6.17 -2.19
C ARG A 41 4.60 5.26 -3.00
N LEU A 42 5.38 4.42 -2.33
CA LEU A 42 6.23 3.43 -3.00
C LEU A 42 5.40 2.46 -3.85
N LEU A 43 4.22 2.08 -3.39
CA LEU A 43 3.29 1.24 -4.17
C LEU A 43 2.86 1.92 -5.47
N GLN A 44 2.59 3.22 -5.46
CA GLN A 44 2.23 3.97 -6.66
C GLN A 44 3.37 4.01 -7.70
N TYR A 45 4.62 4.04 -7.24
CA TYR A 45 5.78 3.94 -8.13
C TYR A 45 5.99 2.51 -8.67
N ALA A 46 5.85 1.51 -7.81
CA ALA A 46 6.08 0.11 -8.16
C ALA A 46 5.01 -0.45 -9.11
N GLU A 47 3.75 -0.05 -8.94
CA GLU A 47 2.62 -0.44 -9.78
C GLU A 47 1.80 0.81 -10.13
N PRO A 48 2.03 1.43 -11.31
CA PRO A 48 1.36 2.67 -11.70
C PRO A 48 -0.10 2.46 -12.13
N ASP A 49 -0.54 1.22 -12.38
CA ASP A 49 -1.94 0.93 -12.69
C ASP A 49 -2.80 1.10 -11.42
N ALA A 50 -3.71 2.09 -11.46
CA ALA A 50 -4.53 2.48 -10.32
C ALA A 50 -5.47 1.36 -9.82
N GLU A 51 -5.97 0.50 -10.71
CA GLU A 51 -6.81 -0.62 -10.31
C GLU A 51 -6.00 -1.69 -9.59
N LYS A 52 -4.82 -2.04 -10.13
CA LYS A 52 -3.93 -3.04 -9.52
C LYS A 52 -3.35 -2.58 -8.20
N ASN A 53 -2.82 -1.36 -8.12
CA ASN A 53 -2.27 -0.85 -6.87
C ASN A 53 -3.35 -0.68 -5.78
N GLY A 54 -4.56 -0.23 -6.16
CA GLY A 54 -5.71 -0.20 -5.28
C GLY A 54 -6.09 -1.58 -4.77
N ALA A 55 -6.10 -2.61 -5.63
CA ALA A 55 -6.37 -3.98 -5.22
C ALA A 55 -5.32 -4.52 -4.23
N ILE A 56 -4.04 -4.21 -4.44
CA ILE A 56 -2.95 -4.57 -3.51
C ILE A 56 -3.14 -3.88 -2.16
N LEU A 57 -3.37 -2.56 -2.16
CA LEU A 57 -3.60 -1.79 -0.94
C LEU A 57 -4.81 -2.30 -0.17
N ARG A 58 -5.92 -2.62 -0.85
CA ARG A 58 -7.11 -3.18 -0.20
C ARG A 58 -6.81 -4.45 0.56
N ARG A 59 -6.03 -5.37 -0.02
CA ARG A 59 -5.62 -6.60 0.67
C ARG A 59 -4.80 -6.31 1.93
N CYS A 60 -3.98 -5.25 1.91
CA CYS A 60 -3.21 -4.83 3.07
C CYS A 60 -4.10 -4.23 4.17
N LEU A 61 -5.10 -3.44 3.79
CA LEU A 61 -6.10 -2.86 4.69
C LEU A 61 -7.02 -3.92 5.32
N GLU A 62 -7.34 -4.98 4.57
CA GLU A 62 -8.09 -6.13 5.05
C GLU A 62 -7.27 -7.09 5.93
N GLY A 63 -5.99 -6.78 6.17
CA GLY A 63 -5.08 -7.61 6.97
C GLY A 63 -4.64 -8.92 6.28
N LYS A 64 -4.91 -9.08 4.98
CA LYS A 64 -4.57 -10.29 4.20
C LYS A 64 -3.17 -10.24 3.58
N ALA A 65 -2.51 -9.09 3.64
CA ALA A 65 -1.21 -8.86 3.06
C ALA A 65 -0.46 -7.73 3.80
N ARG A 66 0.85 -7.67 3.58
CA ARG A 66 1.71 -6.57 4.00
C ARG A 66 2.59 -6.15 2.83
N LEU A 67 2.74 -4.85 2.65
CA LEU A 67 3.76 -4.27 1.77
C LEU A 67 5.09 -4.23 2.52
N LEU A 68 6.16 -4.55 1.82
CA LEU A 68 7.51 -4.46 2.34
C LEU A 68 8.45 -3.94 1.25
N PRO A 69 9.00 -2.73 1.41
CA PRO A 69 10.12 -2.30 0.59
C PRO A 69 11.38 -3.07 1.02
N VAL A 70 12.22 -3.41 0.03
CA VAL A 70 13.50 -4.08 0.23
C VAL A 70 14.57 -3.28 -0.52
N TYR A 71 15.62 -2.89 0.19
CA TYR A 71 16.75 -2.12 -0.31
C TYR A 71 18.05 -2.94 -0.22
N PRO A 72 18.47 -3.61 -1.32
CA PRO A 72 19.67 -4.44 -1.32
C PRO A 72 20.96 -3.71 -0.92
N GLY A 73 21.02 -2.39 -1.14
CA GLY A 73 22.15 -1.55 -0.69
C GLY A 73 22.32 -1.47 0.84
N ASN A 74 21.29 -1.85 1.61
CA ASN A 74 21.30 -1.94 3.07
C ASN A 74 21.44 -3.40 3.56
N ASP A 75 21.97 -4.30 2.73
CA ASP A 75 22.05 -5.75 2.98
C ASP A 75 20.69 -6.45 3.21
N GLU A 76 19.58 -5.79 2.83
CA GLU A 76 18.24 -6.38 2.88
C GLU A 76 18.07 -7.43 1.78
N LYS A 77 17.30 -8.47 2.08
CA LYS A 77 17.04 -9.59 1.16
C LYS A 77 15.56 -9.74 0.90
N GLU A 78 15.26 -10.23 -0.29
CA GLU A 78 13.91 -10.63 -0.64
C GLU A 78 13.34 -11.62 0.40
N PRO A 79 12.16 -11.34 0.98
CA PRO A 79 11.55 -12.23 1.95
C PRO A 79 11.04 -13.49 1.28
N THR A 80 11.23 -14.65 1.93
CA THR A 80 10.70 -15.92 1.43
C THR A 80 9.17 -15.86 1.31
N GLY A 81 8.65 -16.23 0.14
CA GLY A 81 7.22 -16.26 -0.12
C GLY A 81 6.58 -14.89 -0.41
N ALA A 82 7.39 -13.84 -0.50
CA ALA A 82 6.92 -12.55 -0.98
C ALA A 82 6.68 -12.59 -2.49
N LYS A 83 5.74 -11.77 -2.97
CA LYS A 83 5.54 -11.55 -4.41
C LYS A 83 6.09 -10.17 -4.75
N PHE A 84 6.95 -10.12 -5.76
CA PHE A 84 7.43 -8.85 -6.29
C PHE A 84 6.27 -8.05 -6.91
N VAL A 85 6.14 -6.79 -6.51
CA VAL A 85 5.15 -5.85 -7.05
C VAL A 85 5.77 -5.05 -8.18
N GLY A 86 6.93 -4.44 -7.92
CA GLY A 86 7.65 -3.62 -8.88
C GLY A 86 8.85 -2.91 -8.26
N SER A 87 9.63 -2.27 -9.11
CA SER A 87 10.84 -1.56 -8.68
C SER A 87 10.51 -0.24 -7.98
N ILE A 88 11.32 0.11 -6.99
CA ILE A 88 11.31 1.41 -6.31
C ILE A 88 12.71 2.01 -6.38
N MET A 89 12.90 3.23 -5.86
CA MET A 89 14.23 3.84 -5.80
C MET A 89 15.18 2.95 -4.99
N ASP A 90 16.28 2.51 -5.62
CA ASP A 90 17.33 1.67 -5.02
C ASP A 90 16.84 0.33 -4.42
N GLY A 91 15.70 -0.18 -4.86
CA GLY A 91 15.12 -1.38 -4.27
C GLY A 91 13.91 -1.97 -5.02
N GLY A 92 13.22 -2.87 -4.34
CA GLY A 92 12.00 -3.51 -4.81
C GLY A 92 10.89 -3.42 -3.78
N LEU A 93 9.65 -3.26 -4.23
CA LEU A 93 8.48 -3.40 -3.38
C LEU A 93 7.89 -4.80 -3.50
N TYR A 94 7.62 -5.41 -2.36
CA TYR A 94 7.09 -6.76 -2.26
C TYR A 94 5.78 -6.77 -1.48
N VAL A 95 4.94 -7.77 -1.78
CA VAL A 95 3.75 -8.09 -1.02
C VAL A 95 3.88 -9.46 -0.37
N ILE A 96 3.70 -9.51 0.94
CA ILE A 96 3.76 -10.73 1.73
C ILE A 96 2.33 -11.10 2.15
N PRO A 97 1.80 -12.27 1.78
CA PRO A 97 0.52 -12.75 2.30
C PRO A 97 0.56 -12.88 3.83
N VAL A 98 -0.51 -12.46 4.49
CA VAL A 98 -0.70 -12.68 5.93
C VAL A 98 -1.85 -13.66 6.09
N GLY A 99 -1.56 -14.79 6.73
CA GLY A 99 -2.52 -15.86 7.03
C GLY A 99 -3.12 -15.70 8.42
#